data_AF-A0A8D8J8Q9-F1
#
_entry.id   AF-A0A8D8J8Q9-F1
#
_cell.length_a   1.000
_cell.length_b   1.000
_cell.length_c   1.000
_cell.angle_alpha   90.00
_cell.angle_beta   90.00
_cell.angle_gamma   90.00
#
_symmetry.space_group_name_H-M   'P 1'
#
loop_
_entity.id
_entity.type
_entity.pdbx_description
1 polymer ?
#
loop_
_entity_poly.entity_id
_entity_poly.type
_entity_poly.pdbx_seq_one_letter_code
_entity_poly.pdbx_strand_id
1 'polypeptide(L)'
;MVSTRGHKYKFMDGEKVLCYEPDPNKARVLYDSKVLEVCEGKDKRGRLNGKIEYLIHFQGWNSSWDRKVGEDFILKDTEENRQLQKELAEKSKLHQGTYLYRKERKKQREKSLTARIESLTGHGALKGPSLSEEGSSCSNGFSRDESEFQVDGPAASIDVDTEYYSNSSSVESNHEEDKVYLQVGDKLKKFLEFDYRMISEGTLTEIPVKLPIVTILENFVRHYTIRQLFDLGQEQAKMRRRNSLFQKGDQKTKDYEAIRTNVELCKEVADGLRLYFDFTLKDYLLYPQERQQAELVLSDEYL
;
A
#
# COMPACT_ATOMS: atom_id res chain seq x y z
N MET A 1 55.57 -21.97 9.77
CA MET A 1 54.16 -22.15 10.19
C MET A 1 53.39 -20.91 9.76
N VAL A 2 52.67 -20.96 8.64
CA VAL A 2 51.87 -19.82 8.17
C VAL A 2 50.54 -19.89 8.92
N SER A 3 50.32 -18.97 9.86
CA SER A 3 49.06 -18.84 10.58
C SER A 3 48.05 -18.16 9.65
N THR A 4 47.33 -18.95 8.85
CA THR A 4 46.14 -18.48 8.15
C THR A 4 45.01 -18.38 9.18
N ARG A 5 44.95 -17.26 9.91
CA ARG A 5 43.73 -16.88 10.64
C ARG A 5 42.64 -16.65 9.60
N GLY A 6 41.87 -17.70 9.28
CA GLY A 6 40.72 -17.58 8.40
C GLY A 6 39.73 -16.58 9.02
N HIS A 7 39.21 -15.65 8.20
CA HIS A 7 38.11 -14.79 8.61
C HIS A 7 36.92 -15.69 8.94
N LYS A 8 36.51 -15.70 10.22
CA LYS A 8 35.32 -16.43 10.66
C LYS A 8 34.10 -15.59 10.31
N TYR A 9 33.41 -15.95 9.24
CA TYR A 9 32.09 -15.39 8.94
C TYR A 9 31.09 -15.76 10.04
N LYS A 10 30.24 -14.81 10.43
CA LYS A 10 29.21 -15.05 11.44
C LYS A 10 28.00 -15.81 10.91
N PHE A 11 27.75 -15.65 9.62
CA PHE A 11 26.68 -16.29 8.86
C PHE A 11 27.25 -16.94 7.59
N MET A 12 26.63 -18.02 7.12
CA MET A 12 27.03 -18.76 5.92
C MET A 12 26.01 -18.65 4.79
N ASP A 13 26.46 -18.90 3.56
CA ASP A 13 25.57 -18.99 2.40
C ASP A 13 24.48 -20.04 2.63
N GLY A 14 23.25 -19.65 2.34
CA GLY A 14 22.06 -20.47 2.52
C GLY A 14 21.48 -20.48 3.93
N GLU A 15 22.13 -19.85 4.91
CA GLU A 15 21.64 -19.77 6.29
C GLU A 15 20.36 -18.93 6.37
N LYS A 16 19.37 -19.43 7.12
CA LYS A 16 18.16 -18.69 7.45
C LYS A 16 18.45 -17.74 8.61
N VAL A 17 18.13 -16.48 8.40
CA VAL A 17 18.45 -15.38 9.32
C VAL A 17 17.27 -14.41 9.40
N LEU A 18 17.33 -13.52 10.39
CA LEU A 18 16.44 -12.38 10.49
C LEU A 18 17.22 -11.12 10.10
N CYS A 19 16.73 -10.36 9.13
CA CYS A 19 17.39 -9.14 8.67
C CYS A 19 16.57 -7.91 9.02
N TYR A 20 17.21 -6.87 9.54
CA TYR A 20 16.59 -5.56 9.73
C TYR A 20 16.22 -4.95 8.39
N GLU A 21 15.14 -4.16 8.37
CA GLU A 21 14.86 -3.23 7.26
C GLU A 21 16.08 -2.29 7.08
N PRO A 22 16.77 -2.34 5.93
CA PRO A 22 17.99 -1.56 5.71
C PRO A 22 17.74 -0.09 5.45
N ASP A 23 16.51 0.30 5.07
CA ASP A 23 16.14 1.69 4.82
C ASP A 23 15.91 2.45 6.15
N PRO A 24 16.72 3.47 6.48
CA PRO A 24 16.56 4.24 7.71
C PRO A 24 15.27 5.06 7.76
N ASN A 25 14.63 5.32 6.62
CA ASN A 25 13.38 6.07 6.55
C ASN A 25 12.15 5.19 6.87
N LYS A 26 12.33 3.88 6.95
CA LYS A 26 11.26 2.93 7.28
C LYS A 26 11.30 2.53 8.74
N ALA A 27 10.17 2.01 9.20
CA ALA A 27 10.08 1.50 10.56
C ALA A 27 11.09 0.36 10.77
N ARG A 28 11.83 0.42 11.88
CA ARG A 28 12.79 -0.62 12.25
C ARG A 28 12.07 -1.92 12.58
N VAL A 29 12.04 -2.84 11.62
CA VAL A 29 11.44 -4.18 11.73
C VAL A 29 12.43 -5.25 11.29
N LEU A 30 12.15 -6.51 11.63
CA LEU A 30 12.92 -7.68 11.22
C LEU A 30 12.11 -8.55 10.24
N TYR A 31 12.73 -8.93 9.14
CA TYR A 31 12.16 -9.81 8.13
C TYR A 31 12.78 -11.20 8.16
N ASP A 32 11.99 -12.20 7.80
CA ASP A 32 12.50 -13.54 7.50
C ASP A 32 13.36 -13.46 6.25
N SER A 33 14.58 -13.99 6.32
CA SER A 33 15.58 -13.77 5.29
C SER A 33 16.52 -14.96 5.11
N LYS A 34 17.22 -14.97 3.99
CA LYS A 34 18.23 -15.97 3.65
C LYS A 34 19.49 -15.31 3.14
N VAL A 35 20.64 -15.76 3.64
CA VAL A 35 21.94 -15.36 3.10
C VAL A 35 22.12 -16.02 1.73
N LEU A 36 22.30 -15.23 0.68
CA LEU A 36 22.60 -15.73 -0.65
C LEU A 36 24.10 -15.84 -0.89
N GLU A 37 24.85 -14.82 -0.47
CA GLU A 37 26.30 -14.72 -0.72
C GLU A 37 26.98 -13.93 0.40
N VAL A 38 28.14 -14.39 0.86
CA VAL A 38 29.06 -13.61 1.70
C VAL A 38 30.10 -12.90 0.83
N CYS A 39 30.04 -11.58 0.79
CA CYS A 39 30.96 -10.72 0.04
C CYS A 39 32.00 -10.08 0.96
N GLU A 40 33.27 -10.11 0.57
CA GLU A 40 34.30 -9.26 1.17
C GLU A 40 34.31 -7.88 0.48
N GLY A 41 34.07 -6.83 1.26
CA GLY A 41 34.07 -5.44 0.84
C GLY A 41 35.41 -5.00 0.25
N LYS A 42 35.33 -4.26 -0.85
CA LYS A 42 36.48 -3.68 -1.55
C LYS A 42 36.42 -2.16 -1.43
N ASP A 43 37.54 -1.53 -1.08
CA ASP A 43 37.68 -0.08 -1.11
C ASP A 43 37.67 0.46 -2.55
N LYS A 44 37.51 1.78 -2.69
CA LYS A 44 37.57 2.53 -3.98
C LYS A 44 38.84 2.29 -4.82
N ARG A 45 39.85 1.63 -4.25
CA ARG A 45 41.13 1.25 -4.88
C ARG A 45 41.24 -0.26 -5.17
N GLY A 46 40.15 -1.00 -5.04
CA GLY A 46 40.09 -2.45 -5.28
C GLY A 46 40.76 -3.32 -4.21
N ARG A 47 41.23 -2.74 -3.10
CA ARG A 47 41.82 -3.47 -1.97
C ARG A 47 40.72 -3.94 -1.03
N LEU A 48 40.83 -5.16 -0.50
CA LEU A 48 39.94 -5.67 0.53
C LEU A 48 40.05 -4.75 1.75
N ASN A 49 38.93 -4.15 2.16
CA ASN A 49 38.87 -3.21 3.27
C ASN A 49 38.48 -3.87 4.60
N GLY A 50 38.37 -5.20 4.59
CA GLY A 50 38.03 -6.02 5.75
C GLY A 50 36.57 -5.91 6.18
N LYS A 51 35.71 -5.15 5.48
CA LYS A 51 34.27 -5.15 5.75
C LYS A 51 33.63 -6.36 5.12
N ILE A 52 32.82 -7.07 5.87
CA ILE A 52 32.07 -8.24 5.37
C ILE A 52 30.64 -7.77 5.13
N GLU A 53 30.17 -7.98 3.90
CA GLU A 53 28.80 -7.71 3.49
C GLU A 53 28.12 -9.03 3.12
N TYR A 54 26.82 -9.10 3.37
CA TYR A 54 26.01 -10.27 3.10
C TYR A 54 24.92 -9.87 2.12
N LEU A 55 24.80 -10.60 1.02
CA LEU A 55 23.67 -10.47 0.10
C LEU A 55 22.48 -11.21 0.72
N ILE A 56 21.43 -10.48 1.05
CA ILE A 56 20.25 -10.98 1.74
C ILE A 56 19.04 -10.99 0.81
N HIS A 57 18.38 -12.13 0.76
CA HIS A 57 17.05 -12.30 0.17
C HIS A 57 15.98 -12.28 1.25
N PHE A 58 14.95 -11.46 1.05
CA PHE A 58 13.80 -11.35 1.94
C PHE A 58 12.71 -12.34 1.54
N GLN A 59 12.24 -13.14 2.49
CA GLN A 59 11.27 -14.20 2.19
C GLN A 59 9.93 -13.61 1.71
N GLY A 60 9.49 -14.06 0.53
CA GLY A 60 8.26 -13.59 -0.12
C GLY A 60 8.43 -12.30 -0.94
N TRP A 61 9.66 -11.82 -1.14
CA TRP A 61 9.98 -10.65 -1.96
C TRP A 61 10.58 -11.10 -3.31
N ASN A 62 10.57 -10.22 -4.30
CA ASN A 62 11.24 -10.47 -5.58
C ASN A 62 12.77 -10.28 -5.42
N SER A 63 13.59 -11.08 -6.12
CA SER A 63 15.06 -11.01 -6.07
C SER A 63 15.63 -9.65 -6.50
N SER A 64 14.88 -8.83 -7.24
CA SER A 64 15.26 -7.44 -7.52
C SER A 64 15.37 -6.57 -6.27
N TRP A 65 14.83 -7.03 -5.13
CA TRP A 65 14.89 -6.37 -3.84
C TRP A 65 15.98 -6.92 -2.91
N ASP A 66 16.80 -7.87 -3.37
CA ASP A 66 17.91 -8.39 -2.58
C ASP A 66 18.90 -7.25 -2.27
N ARG A 67 19.38 -7.19 -1.02
CA ARG A 67 20.25 -6.10 -0.56
C ARG A 67 21.55 -6.64 0.02
N LYS A 68 22.63 -5.91 -0.23
CA LYS A 68 23.90 -6.10 0.48
C LYS A 68 23.85 -5.32 1.79
N VAL A 69 23.99 -6.02 2.90
CA VAL A 69 23.95 -5.42 4.24
C VAL A 69 25.15 -5.86 5.06
N GLY A 70 25.53 -5.04 6.04
CA GLY A 70 26.58 -5.39 6.99
C GLY A 70 26.12 -6.41 8.03
N GLU A 71 27.08 -6.97 8.77
CA GLU A 71 26.82 -7.93 9.85
C GLU A 71 25.82 -7.41 10.90
N ASP A 72 25.85 -6.11 11.19
CA ASP A 72 25.01 -5.47 12.22
C ASP A 72 23.50 -5.49 11.89
N PHE A 73 23.14 -5.72 10.63
CA PHE A 73 21.75 -5.77 10.17
C PHE A 73 21.17 -7.19 10.25
N ILE A 74 21.97 -8.20 10.58
CA ILE A 74 21.57 -9.61 10.51
C ILE A 74 21.65 -10.25 11.89
N LEU A 75 20.59 -10.98 12.23
CA LEU A 75 20.46 -11.76 13.46
C LEU A 75 20.22 -13.23 13.13
N LYS A 76 20.74 -14.13 13.98
CA LYS A 76 20.46 -15.56 13.88
C LYS A 76 19.01 -15.87 14.17
N ASP A 77 18.48 -16.93 13.57
CA ASP A 77 17.13 -17.43 13.88
C ASP A 77 17.13 -18.16 15.23
N THR A 78 17.03 -17.39 16.31
CA THR A 78 16.91 -17.88 17.69
C THR A 78 15.57 -17.44 18.27
N GLU A 79 15.06 -18.15 19.27
CA GLU A 79 13.78 -17.80 19.91
C GLU A 79 13.77 -16.37 20.48
N GLU A 80 14.91 -15.92 21.02
CA GLU A 80 15.09 -14.54 21.51
C GLU A 80 14.93 -13.52 20.38
N ASN A 81 15.58 -13.75 19.23
CA ASN A 81 15.47 -12.85 18.09
C ASN A 81 14.09 -12.92 17.40
N ARG A 82 13.40 -14.06 17.48
CA ARG A 82 11.99 -14.21 17.06
C ARG A 82 11.05 -13.41 17.97
N GLN A 83 11.33 -13.37 19.26
CA GLN A 83 10.60 -12.51 20.19
C GLN A 83 10.87 -11.03 19.88
N LEU A 84 12.11 -10.65 19.57
CA LEU A 84 12.46 -9.30 19.12
C LEU A 84 11.75 -8.92 17.81
N GLN A 85 11.64 -9.85 16.85
CA GLN A 85 10.88 -9.65 15.61
C GLN A 85 9.40 -9.35 15.93
N LYS A 86 8.79 -10.11 16.86
CA LYS A 86 7.41 -9.87 17.32
C LYS A 86 7.28 -8.50 17.99
N GLU A 87 8.19 -8.17 18.90
CA GLU A 87 8.19 -6.89 19.64
C GLU A 87 8.37 -5.70 18.69
N LEU A 88 9.31 -5.75 17.74
CA LEU A 88 9.52 -4.70 16.76
C LEU A 88 8.32 -4.57 15.81
N ALA A 89 7.71 -5.69 15.42
CA ALA A 89 6.47 -5.66 14.64
C ALA A 89 5.28 -5.11 15.45
N GLU A 90 5.23 -5.33 16.76
CA GLU A 90 4.21 -4.76 17.65
C GLU A 90 4.45 -3.25 17.88
N LYS A 91 5.69 -2.86 18.14
CA LYS A 91 6.10 -1.47 18.33
C LYS A 91 5.92 -0.65 17.05
N SER A 92 6.23 -1.21 15.88
CA SER A 92 5.96 -0.54 14.59
C SER A 92 4.46 -0.39 14.34
N LYS A 93 3.65 -1.40 14.72
CA LYS A 93 2.18 -1.30 14.71
C LYS A 93 1.64 -0.30 15.73
N LEU A 94 2.34 -0.07 16.86
CA LEU A 94 1.95 0.90 17.89
C LEU A 94 2.35 2.33 17.52
N HIS A 95 3.48 2.52 16.82
CA HIS A 95 3.84 3.81 16.21
C HIS A 95 2.99 4.12 14.97
N GLN A 96 2.57 3.11 14.21
CA GLN A 96 1.41 3.24 13.32
C GLN A 96 0.11 3.46 14.12
N GLY A 97 0.03 2.92 15.34
CA GLY A 97 -1.11 2.92 16.27
C GLY A 97 -1.51 4.28 16.82
N THR A 98 -0.59 5.24 16.96
CA THR A 98 -0.94 6.63 17.27
C THR A 98 -1.65 7.33 16.11
N TYR A 99 -1.49 6.82 14.88
CA TYR A 99 -2.30 7.16 13.70
C TYR A 99 -3.45 6.16 13.44
N LEU A 100 -3.55 5.05 14.19
CA LEU A 100 -4.45 3.92 13.93
C LEU A 100 -5.27 3.45 15.15
N TYR A 101 -5.71 4.35 16.04
CA TYR A 101 -6.70 4.08 17.11
C TYR A 101 -8.11 3.66 16.60
N ARG A 102 -8.18 2.91 15.50
CA ARG A 102 -9.38 2.28 14.94
C ARG A 102 -9.42 0.76 15.14
N LYS A 103 -8.28 0.09 15.34
CA LYS A 103 -8.24 -1.39 15.30
C LYS A 103 -8.66 -2.09 16.60
N GLU A 104 -8.56 -1.44 17.74
CA GLU A 104 -8.84 -2.06 19.05
C GLU A 104 -10.35 -2.27 19.31
N ARG A 105 -11.24 -1.52 18.63
CA ARG A 105 -12.69 -1.76 18.67
C ARG A 105 -13.11 -3.11 18.06
N LYS A 106 -12.27 -3.73 17.21
CA LYS A 106 -12.62 -4.98 16.53
C LYS A 106 -12.55 -6.19 17.48
N LYS A 107 -11.59 -6.21 18.42
CA LYS A 107 -11.41 -7.32 19.37
C LYS A 107 -12.45 -7.28 20.51
N GLN A 108 -12.93 -6.08 20.91
CA GLN A 108 -14.07 -5.96 21.83
C GLN A 108 -15.40 -6.37 21.20
N ARG A 109 -15.60 -6.12 19.88
CA ARG A 109 -16.82 -6.50 19.16
C ARG A 109 -16.97 -8.02 18.99
N GLU A 110 -15.88 -8.75 18.82
CA GLU A 110 -15.93 -10.22 18.70
C GLU A 110 -16.25 -10.92 20.03
N LYS A 111 -15.75 -10.39 21.16
CA LYS A 111 -16.15 -10.87 22.51
C LYS A 111 -17.62 -10.56 22.83
N SER A 112 -18.14 -9.43 22.35
CA SER A 112 -19.56 -9.08 22.51
C SER A 112 -20.48 -9.92 21.61
N LEU A 113 -20.02 -10.35 20.43
CA LEU A 113 -20.80 -11.22 19.54
C LEU A 113 -20.87 -12.66 20.03
N THR A 114 -19.78 -13.20 20.61
CA THR A 114 -19.75 -14.55 21.18
C THR A 114 -20.67 -14.68 22.40
N ALA A 115 -20.69 -13.68 23.30
CA ALA A 115 -21.62 -13.63 24.43
C ALA A 115 -23.11 -13.51 24.00
N ARG A 116 -23.38 -12.94 22.81
CA ARG A 116 -24.74 -12.74 22.28
C ARG A 116 -25.27 -13.97 21.54
N ILE A 117 -24.39 -14.85 21.06
CA ILE A 117 -24.73 -16.13 20.42
C ILE A 117 -25.08 -17.19 21.48
N GLU A 118 -24.37 -17.23 22.61
CA GLU A 118 -24.70 -18.13 23.74
C GLU A 118 -26.08 -17.84 24.36
N SER A 119 -26.54 -16.58 24.31
CA SER A 119 -27.89 -16.22 24.78
C SER A 119 -29.01 -16.66 23.83
N LEU A 120 -28.70 -17.06 22.59
CA LEU A 120 -29.68 -17.40 21.55
C LEU A 120 -29.78 -18.91 21.27
N THR A 121 -28.87 -19.73 21.81
CA THR A 121 -28.80 -21.18 21.57
C THR A 121 -29.24 -22.03 22.76
N GLY A 122 -30.09 -21.47 23.62
CA GLY A 122 -30.84 -22.25 24.60
C GLY A 122 -31.90 -23.12 23.93
N HIS A 123 -31.67 -24.45 23.98
CA HIS A 123 -32.60 -25.59 23.85
C HIS A 123 -32.61 -26.37 22.52
N GLY A 124 -32.15 -27.63 22.60
CA GLY A 124 -32.82 -28.78 21.96
C GLY A 124 -32.06 -29.58 20.89
N ALA A 125 -31.24 -30.57 21.34
CA ALA A 125 -31.17 -31.99 20.88
C ALA A 125 -30.98 -32.29 19.35
N LEU A 126 -30.14 -33.20 18.83
CA LEU A 126 -29.63 -34.53 19.23
C LEU A 126 -28.42 -34.95 18.35
N LYS A 127 -27.51 -35.74 18.95
CA LYS A 127 -26.67 -36.87 18.45
C LYS A 127 -25.62 -36.68 17.33
N GLY A 128 -24.36 -37.06 17.66
CA GLY A 128 -23.12 -37.01 16.86
C GLY A 128 -22.95 -38.11 15.78
N PRO A 129 -21.74 -38.65 15.48
CA PRO A 129 -20.50 -38.69 16.29
C PRO A 129 -19.23 -38.12 15.61
N SER A 130 -18.17 -38.10 16.42
CA SER A 130 -16.75 -37.79 16.17
C SER A 130 -16.11 -38.49 14.97
N LEU A 131 -14.99 -37.94 14.45
CA LEU A 131 -13.65 -38.59 14.41
C LEU A 131 -12.58 -37.71 13.70
N SER A 132 -11.39 -37.67 14.34
CA SER A 132 -9.99 -37.46 13.87
C SER A 132 -9.66 -36.37 12.83
N GLU A 133 -8.76 -35.41 13.11
CA GLU A 133 -7.28 -35.48 13.20
C GLU A 133 -6.53 -35.79 11.88
N GLU A 134 -5.46 -35.02 11.69
CA GLU A 134 -4.31 -35.22 10.79
C GLU A 134 -4.44 -34.88 9.29
N GLY A 135 -3.53 -33.99 8.85
CA GLY A 135 -2.56 -34.41 7.83
C GLY A 135 -2.63 -33.79 6.42
N SER A 136 -1.55 -33.06 6.10
CA SER A 136 -0.76 -33.18 4.86
C SER A 136 -1.27 -32.64 3.52
N SER A 137 -0.70 -31.48 3.17
CA SER A 137 0.24 -31.22 2.06
C SER A 137 0.32 -32.15 0.83
N CYS A 138 0.56 -31.48 -0.31
CA CYS A 138 1.19 -31.90 -1.58
C CYS A 138 0.37 -32.82 -2.50
N SER A 139 0.43 -32.79 -3.84
CA SER A 139 1.29 -32.16 -4.85
C SER A 139 0.73 -32.46 -6.26
N ASN A 140 1.22 -31.71 -7.27
CA ASN A 140 1.29 -32.01 -8.72
C ASN A 140 -0.04 -32.10 -9.49
N GLY A 141 -0.16 -31.65 -10.74
CA GLY A 141 0.79 -31.17 -11.73
C GLY A 141 0.12 -31.18 -13.11
N PHE A 142 0.91 -30.86 -14.15
CA PHE A 142 0.64 -31.00 -15.59
C PHE A 142 -0.30 -29.96 -16.22
N SER A 143 -0.15 -29.48 -17.46
CA SER A 143 0.92 -29.34 -18.47
C SER A 143 0.21 -28.82 -19.74
N ARG A 144 0.96 -28.19 -20.67
CA ARG A 144 0.73 -28.18 -22.13
C ARG A 144 -0.30 -27.14 -22.65
N ASP A 145 -0.17 -26.48 -23.81
CA ASP A 145 0.66 -26.67 -25.00
C ASP A 145 0.94 -25.33 -25.70
N GLU A 146 1.96 -25.36 -26.56
CA GLU A 146 2.42 -24.36 -27.52
C GLU A 146 1.57 -24.31 -28.80
N SER A 147 1.57 -23.15 -29.48
CA SER A 147 1.48 -23.09 -30.94
C SER A 147 1.92 -21.71 -31.47
N GLU A 148 3.02 -21.71 -32.24
CA GLU A 148 3.61 -20.61 -33.01
C GLU A 148 2.74 -20.14 -34.20
N PHE A 149 2.86 -18.85 -34.56
CA PHE A 149 2.82 -18.43 -35.97
C PHE A 149 3.60 -17.12 -36.19
N GLN A 150 4.41 -17.11 -37.25
CA GLN A 150 5.42 -16.11 -37.65
C GLN A 150 4.90 -15.28 -38.84
N VAL A 151 5.12 -13.96 -38.88
CA VAL A 151 5.05 -13.16 -40.13
C VAL A 151 6.05 -11.98 -40.10
N ASP A 152 6.70 -11.78 -41.26
CA ASP A 152 7.74 -10.83 -41.69
C ASP A 152 7.46 -9.31 -41.53
N GLY A 153 8.56 -8.52 -41.58
CA GLY A 153 8.60 -7.04 -41.68
C GLY A 153 8.17 -6.45 -43.05
N PRO A 154 8.45 -5.17 -43.42
CA PRO A 154 9.69 -4.43 -43.18
C PRO A 154 9.57 -2.91 -42.82
N ALA A 155 10.74 -2.26 -42.71
CA ALA A 155 11.04 -0.90 -42.29
C ALA A 155 10.70 0.24 -43.29
N ALA A 156 10.53 1.46 -42.78
CA ALA A 156 10.72 2.72 -43.50
C ALA A 156 11.21 3.85 -42.57
N SER A 157 12.17 4.60 -43.09
CA SER A 157 13.02 5.68 -42.58
C SER A 157 12.33 7.02 -42.25
N ILE A 158 12.95 7.84 -41.39
CA ILE A 158 13.12 9.30 -41.55
C ILE A 158 14.25 9.81 -40.63
N ASP A 159 15.27 10.42 -41.25
CA ASP A 159 16.32 11.27 -40.69
C ASP A 159 15.80 12.71 -40.54
N VAL A 160 16.09 13.39 -39.42
CA VAL A 160 16.36 14.84 -39.40
C VAL A 160 17.36 15.15 -38.27
N ASP A 161 18.51 15.63 -38.71
CA ASP A 161 19.61 16.23 -37.96
C ASP A 161 19.25 17.68 -37.55
N THR A 162 19.55 18.15 -36.33
CA THR A 162 19.83 19.57 -36.04
C THR A 162 20.61 19.70 -34.73
N GLU A 163 21.82 20.21 -34.90
CA GLU A 163 22.89 20.42 -33.94
C GLU A 163 22.67 21.60 -32.95
N TYR A 164 23.28 21.46 -31.76
CA TYR A 164 24.14 22.45 -31.09
C TYR A 164 23.52 23.74 -30.48
N TYR A 165 23.44 23.79 -29.14
CA TYR A 165 24.16 24.79 -28.34
C TYR A 165 24.24 24.39 -26.86
N SER A 166 25.48 24.16 -26.40
CA SER A 166 26.05 24.48 -25.09
C SER A 166 25.42 23.92 -23.78
N ASN A 167 26.21 23.02 -23.21
CA ASN A 167 26.28 22.60 -21.82
C ASN A 167 26.32 23.79 -20.83
N SER A 168 25.48 23.78 -19.79
CA SER A 168 25.82 24.42 -18.51
C SER A 168 25.52 23.44 -17.39
N SER A 169 26.59 22.88 -16.82
CA SER A 169 26.51 22.08 -15.63
C SER A 169 26.16 22.96 -14.44
N SER A 170 24.97 22.80 -13.90
CA SER A 170 24.70 23.06 -12.50
C SER A 170 24.08 21.79 -11.94
N VAL A 171 24.83 21.15 -11.06
CA VAL A 171 24.38 20.03 -10.22
C VAL A 171 23.27 20.53 -9.30
N GLU A 172 22.05 20.63 -9.83
CA GLU A 172 20.86 20.65 -8.99
C GLU A 172 20.65 19.23 -8.49
N SER A 173 20.69 19.09 -7.16
CA SER A 173 20.27 17.89 -6.46
C SER A 173 18.94 17.41 -7.02
N ASN A 174 18.94 16.24 -7.67
CA ASN A 174 17.74 15.54 -8.15
C ASN A 174 16.83 15.19 -6.97
N HIS A 175 16.00 16.15 -6.54
CA HIS A 175 14.82 15.94 -5.70
C HIS A 175 13.55 15.84 -6.56
N GLU A 176 13.68 15.50 -7.84
CA GLU A 176 12.51 15.35 -8.73
C GLU A 176 11.73 14.05 -8.49
N GLU A 177 12.27 13.11 -7.72
CA GLU A 177 11.68 11.77 -7.53
C GLU A 177 10.45 11.73 -6.60
N ASP A 178 10.13 12.80 -5.86
CA ASP A 178 9.00 12.83 -4.92
C ASP A 178 7.76 13.62 -5.43
N LYS A 179 7.76 14.07 -6.68
CA LYS A 179 6.62 14.84 -7.23
C LYS A 179 5.45 13.91 -7.58
N VAL A 180 4.35 14.02 -6.84
CA VAL A 180 3.08 13.36 -7.18
C VAL A 180 2.29 14.23 -8.15
N TYR A 181 2.14 13.77 -9.39
CA TYR A 181 1.34 14.45 -10.42
C TYR A 181 -0.12 13.99 -10.37
N LEU A 182 -1.03 14.91 -10.04
CA LEU A 182 -2.46 14.69 -10.12
C LEU A 182 -2.99 15.14 -11.50
N GLN A 183 -3.50 14.20 -12.29
CA GLN A 183 -4.07 14.52 -13.59
C GLN A 183 -5.50 15.10 -13.43
N VAL A 184 -5.65 16.37 -13.79
CA VAL A 184 -6.96 17.05 -13.81
C VAL A 184 -7.56 16.97 -15.21
N GLY A 185 -8.78 16.45 -15.34
CA GLY A 185 -9.48 16.37 -16.62
C GLY A 185 -9.86 17.73 -17.20
N ASP A 186 -9.93 17.84 -18.53
CA ASP A 186 -10.12 19.14 -19.23
C ASP A 186 -11.43 19.85 -18.85
N LYS A 187 -12.47 19.10 -18.51
CA LYS A 187 -13.73 19.68 -18.01
C LYS A 187 -13.50 20.45 -16.71
N LEU A 188 -12.75 19.86 -15.77
CA LEU A 188 -12.45 20.48 -14.48
C LEU A 188 -11.50 21.67 -14.64
N LYS A 189 -10.52 21.59 -15.54
CA LYS A 189 -9.66 22.74 -15.88
C LYS A 189 -10.48 23.95 -16.33
N LYS A 190 -11.44 23.75 -17.23
CA LYS A 190 -12.35 24.81 -17.67
C LYS A 190 -13.18 25.40 -16.53
N PHE A 191 -13.62 24.57 -15.58
CA PHE A 191 -14.32 25.06 -14.39
C PHE A 191 -13.40 25.88 -13.48
N LEU A 192 -12.15 25.47 -13.27
CA LEU A 192 -11.18 26.22 -12.47
C LEU A 192 -10.83 27.57 -13.11
N GLU A 193 -10.67 27.62 -14.43
CA GLU A 193 -10.45 28.87 -15.18
C GLU A 193 -11.66 29.81 -15.07
N PHE A 194 -12.88 29.26 -15.13
CA PHE A 194 -14.11 30.02 -14.97
C PHE A 194 -14.25 30.57 -13.54
N ASP A 195 -14.01 29.73 -12.54
CA ASP A 195 -14.04 30.08 -11.12
C ASP A 195 -13.07 31.23 -10.81
N TYR A 196 -11.81 31.11 -11.26
CA TYR A 196 -10.82 32.16 -11.15
C TYR A 196 -11.31 33.49 -11.76
N ARG A 197 -11.90 33.44 -12.97
CA ARG A 197 -12.41 34.64 -13.63
C ARG A 197 -13.53 35.30 -12.83
N MET A 198 -14.51 34.52 -12.39
CA MET A 198 -15.65 35.01 -11.61
C MET A 198 -15.19 35.72 -10.33
N ILE A 199 -14.23 35.13 -9.61
CA ILE A 199 -13.72 35.69 -8.35
C ILE A 199 -12.82 36.90 -8.63
N SER A 200 -12.03 36.88 -9.71
CA SER A 200 -11.21 38.02 -10.13
C SER A 200 -12.06 39.24 -10.52
N GLU A 201 -13.26 39.02 -11.06
CA GLU A 201 -14.24 40.04 -11.41
C GLU A 201 -15.09 40.49 -10.20
N GLY A 202 -14.83 39.94 -9.01
CA GLY A 202 -15.48 40.33 -7.75
C GLY A 202 -16.80 39.60 -7.45
N THR A 203 -17.12 38.53 -8.19
CA THR A 203 -18.28 37.70 -7.89
C THR A 203 -17.88 36.64 -6.86
N LEU A 204 -18.36 36.80 -5.63
CA LEU A 204 -18.10 35.87 -4.52
C LEU A 204 -19.21 34.82 -4.40
N THR A 205 -18.84 33.63 -3.95
CA THR A 205 -19.79 32.55 -3.68
C THR A 205 -20.64 32.89 -2.46
N GLU A 206 -21.96 32.65 -2.52
CA GLU A 206 -22.83 32.83 -1.34
C GLU A 206 -22.55 31.75 -0.28
N ILE A 207 -22.25 32.20 0.94
CA ILE A 207 -22.03 31.34 2.12
C ILE A 207 -23.18 31.61 3.11
N PRO A 208 -23.82 30.57 3.70
CA PRO A 208 -23.53 29.14 3.56
C PRO A 208 -23.99 28.58 2.20
N VAL A 209 -23.12 27.76 1.60
CA VAL A 209 -23.42 27.09 0.33
C VAL A 209 -24.54 26.06 0.50
N LYS A 210 -25.42 25.94 -0.50
CA LYS A 210 -26.54 24.97 -0.49
C LYS A 210 -26.08 23.52 -0.43
N LEU A 211 -24.90 23.23 -0.96
CA LEU A 211 -24.33 21.89 -1.00
C LEU A 211 -22.92 21.91 -0.41
N PRO A 212 -22.77 21.67 0.90
CA PRO A 212 -21.46 21.69 1.56
C PRO A 212 -20.62 20.48 1.12
N ILE A 213 -19.30 20.61 1.29
CA ILE A 213 -18.32 19.58 0.90
C ILE A 213 -18.63 18.21 1.52
N VAL A 214 -19.11 18.19 2.77
CA VAL A 214 -19.50 16.96 3.47
C VAL A 214 -20.56 16.19 2.68
N THR A 215 -21.59 16.87 2.17
CA THR A 215 -22.64 16.25 1.37
C THR A 215 -22.13 15.77 0.01
N ILE A 216 -21.19 16.49 -0.61
CA ILE A 216 -20.55 16.07 -1.88
C ILE A 216 -19.77 14.77 -1.66
N LEU A 217 -18.97 14.69 -0.59
CA LEU A 217 -18.18 13.52 -0.24
C LEU A 217 -19.07 12.32 0.13
N GLU A 218 -20.15 12.54 0.88
CA GLU A 218 -21.16 11.50 1.16
C GLU A 218 -21.80 10.96 -0.12
N ASN A 219 -22.15 11.86 -1.05
CA ASN A 219 -22.71 11.50 -2.35
C ASN A 219 -21.72 10.69 -3.18
N PHE A 220 -20.44 11.07 -3.17
CA PHE A 220 -19.37 10.33 -3.83
C PHE A 220 -19.24 8.90 -3.29
N VAL A 221 -19.14 8.73 -1.97
CA VAL A 221 -19.05 7.41 -1.33
C VAL A 221 -20.29 6.56 -1.64
N ARG A 222 -21.48 7.16 -1.60
CA ARG A 222 -22.74 6.47 -1.94
C ARG A 222 -22.73 6.01 -3.39
N HIS A 223 -22.37 6.89 -4.33
CA HIS A 223 -22.30 6.56 -5.75
C HIS A 223 -21.27 5.46 -6.03
N TYR A 224 -20.08 5.56 -5.42
CA TYR A 224 -19.04 4.55 -5.53
C TYR A 224 -19.50 3.17 -5.02
N THR A 225 -20.14 3.13 -3.86
CA THR A 225 -20.67 1.90 -3.26
C THR A 225 -21.72 1.25 -4.18
N ILE A 226 -22.66 2.05 -4.69
CA ILE A 226 -23.71 1.58 -5.60
C ILE A 226 -23.07 1.01 -6.87
N ARG A 227 -22.08 1.70 -7.45
CA ARG A 227 -21.41 1.24 -8.67
C ARG A 227 -20.68 -0.09 -8.48
N GLN A 228 -19.94 -0.25 -7.38
CA GLN A 228 -19.27 -1.51 -7.04
C GLN A 228 -20.26 -2.68 -6.91
N LEU A 229 -21.45 -2.45 -6.35
CA LEU A 229 -22.51 -3.46 -6.24
C LEU A 229 -23.13 -3.81 -7.61
N PHE A 230 -23.33 -2.82 -8.49
CA PHE A 230 -23.84 -3.05 -9.84
C PHE A 230 -22.86 -3.82 -10.73
N ASP A 231 -21.56 -3.48 -10.66
CA ASP A 231 -20.52 -4.17 -11.43
C ASP A 231 -20.43 -5.65 -11.02
N LEU A 232 -20.55 -5.96 -9.71
CA LEU A 232 -20.69 -7.33 -9.22
C LEU A 232 -21.93 -8.04 -9.78
N GLY A 233 -23.06 -7.34 -9.85
CA GLY A 233 -24.31 -7.87 -10.39
C GLY A 233 -24.19 -8.26 -11.87
N GLN A 234 -23.46 -7.48 -12.67
CA GLN A 234 -23.20 -7.79 -14.07
C GLN A 234 -22.27 -8.99 -14.25
N GLU A 235 -21.19 -9.07 -13.48
CA GLU A 235 -20.27 -10.22 -13.53
C GLU A 235 -20.97 -11.52 -13.13
N GLN A 236 -21.85 -11.49 -12.13
CA GLN A 236 -22.67 -12.64 -11.77
C GLN A 236 -23.65 -13.04 -12.90
N ALA A 237 -24.23 -12.08 -13.62
CA ALA A 237 -25.12 -12.37 -14.75
C ALA A 237 -24.37 -13.03 -15.93
N LYS A 238 -23.12 -12.61 -16.20
CA LYS A 238 -22.25 -13.23 -17.20
C LYS A 238 -21.84 -14.64 -16.77
N MET A 239 -21.48 -14.83 -15.51
CA MET A 239 -21.01 -16.13 -14.99
C MET A 239 -22.13 -17.17 -14.89
N ARG A 240 -23.38 -16.77 -14.63
CA ARG A 240 -24.55 -17.67 -14.67
C ARG A 240 -24.78 -18.33 -16.04
N ARG A 241 -24.23 -17.79 -17.14
CA ARG A 241 -24.28 -18.41 -18.48
C ARG A 241 -23.27 -19.56 -18.67
N ARG A 242 -22.29 -19.70 -17.77
CA ARG A 242 -21.32 -20.80 -17.74
C ARG A 242 -21.66 -21.71 -16.55
N ASN A 243 -22.17 -22.90 -16.84
CA ASN A 243 -22.57 -23.88 -15.82
C ASN A 243 -21.37 -24.30 -14.94
N SER A 244 -21.28 -23.78 -13.72
CA SER A 244 -20.57 -24.45 -12.62
C SER A 244 -21.35 -24.23 -11.31
N LEU A 245 -21.79 -25.32 -10.68
CA LEU A 245 -22.63 -25.28 -9.47
C LEU A 245 -21.87 -25.50 -8.16
N PHE A 246 -20.55 -25.75 -8.20
CA PHE A 246 -19.85 -26.33 -7.05
C PHE A 246 -18.92 -25.39 -6.23
N GLN A 247 -18.77 -24.11 -6.59
CA GLN A 247 -17.96 -23.13 -5.81
C GLN A 247 -18.65 -21.76 -5.58
N LYS A 248 -19.97 -21.67 -5.80
CA LYS A 248 -20.71 -20.39 -5.81
C LYS A 248 -20.83 -19.69 -4.45
N GLY A 249 -20.80 -20.44 -3.34
CA GLY A 249 -20.97 -19.88 -2.00
C GLY A 249 -19.74 -19.12 -1.51
N ASP A 250 -18.57 -19.76 -1.64
CA ASP A 250 -17.31 -19.27 -1.07
C ASP A 250 -16.64 -18.17 -1.92
N GLN A 251 -16.89 -18.15 -3.23
CA GLN A 251 -16.46 -17.05 -4.08
C GLN A 251 -17.32 -15.79 -3.84
N LYS A 252 -18.63 -15.97 -3.67
CA LYS A 252 -19.56 -14.87 -3.44
C LYS A 252 -19.23 -14.14 -2.13
N THR A 253 -18.93 -14.85 -1.05
CA THR A 253 -18.52 -14.25 0.24
C THR A 253 -17.23 -13.43 0.09
N LYS A 254 -16.22 -13.96 -0.61
CA LYS A 254 -14.96 -13.25 -0.89
C LYS A 254 -15.17 -11.97 -1.70
N ASP A 255 -16.05 -12.01 -2.71
CA ASP A 255 -16.36 -10.83 -3.54
C ASP A 255 -17.04 -9.71 -2.71
N TYR A 256 -17.96 -10.08 -1.81
CA TYR A 256 -18.58 -9.10 -0.90
C TYR A 256 -17.58 -8.53 0.11
N GLU A 257 -16.65 -9.32 0.62
CA GLU A 257 -15.58 -8.83 1.49
C GLU A 257 -14.62 -7.87 0.76
N ALA A 258 -14.27 -8.15 -0.49
CA ALA A 258 -13.48 -7.26 -1.33
C ALA A 258 -14.20 -5.93 -1.59
N ILE A 259 -15.49 -5.96 -1.92
CA ILE A 259 -16.28 -4.73 -2.10
C ILE A 259 -16.37 -3.95 -0.80
N ARG A 260 -16.60 -4.64 0.32
CA ARG A 260 -16.68 -4.00 1.64
C ARG A 260 -15.38 -3.30 1.99
N THR A 261 -14.23 -3.95 1.80
CA THR A 261 -12.92 -3.35 2.08
C THR A 261 -12.65 -2.14 1.19
N ASN A 262 -12.97 -2.21 -0.11
CA ASN A 262 -12.86 -1.07 -1.03
C ASN A 262 -13.77 0.11 -0.63
N VAL A 263 -14.98 -0.16 -0.13
CA VAL A 263 -15.90 0.86 0.36
C VAL A 263 -15.41 1.47 1.67
N GLU A 264 -14.86 0.66 2.58
CA GLU A 264 -14.24 1.14 3.82
C GLU A 264 -13.03 2.05 3.51
N LEU A 265 -12.19 1.69 2.54
CA LEU A 265 -11.08 2.53 2.08
C LEU A 265 -11.57 3.83 1.44
N CYS A 266 -12.60 3.78 0.59
CA CYS A 266 -13.19 4.98 -0.01
C CYS A 266 -13.73 5.96 1.04
N LYS A 267 -14.31 5.44 2.14
CA LYS A 267 -14.73 6.27 3.28
C LYS A 267 -13.55 6.94 3.98
N GLU A 268 -12.44 6.24 4.15
CA GLU A 268 -11.23 6.81 4.76
C GLU A 268 -10.63 7.92 3.89
N VAL A 269 -10.62 7.73 2.56
CA VAL A 269 -10.19 8.79 1.63
C VAL A 269 -11.12 10.00 1.71
N ALA A 270 -12.44 9.80 1.72
CA ALA A 270 -13.40 10.91 1.83
C ALA A 270 -13.25 11.68 3.16
N ASP A 271 -13.06 10.98 4.27
CA ASP A 271 -12.81 11.58 5.59
C ASP A 271 -11.49 12.35 5.61
N GLY A 272 -10.43 11.78 5.02
CA GLY A 272 -9.15 12.45 4.85
C GLY A 272 -9.24 13.73 4.02
N LEU A 273 -9.97 13.71 2.90
CA LEU A 273 -10.20 14.89 2.06
C LEU A 273 -10.96 15.99 2.81
N ARG A 274 -11.96 15.63 3.61
CA ARG A 274 -12.68 16.59 4.46
C ARG A 274 -11.72 17.27 5.43
N LEU A 275 -10.95 16.48 6.18
CA LEU A 275 -9.98 17.01 7.14
C LEU A 275 -8.95 17.91 6.44
N TYR A 276 -8.42 17.46 5.30
CA TYR A 276 -7.44 18.22 4.55
C TYR A 276 -8.02 19.55 4.07
N PHE A 277 -9.26 19.57 3.60
CA PHE A 277 -9.97 20.79 3.23
C PHE A 277 -10.11 21.72 4.44
N ASP A 278 -10.60 21.23 5.58
CA ASP A 278 -10.79 22.03 6.80
C ASP A 278 -9.47 22.69 7.26
N PHE A 279 -8.34 21.98 7.17
CA PHE A 279 -7.02 22.51 7.55
C PHE A 279 -6.37 23.44 6.51
N THR A 280 -6.60 23.20 5.23
CA THR A 280 -5.88 23.92 4.15
C THR A 280 -6.67 25.06 3.53
N LEU A 281 -7.98 25.14 3.79
CA LEU A 281 -8.88 26.12 3.18
C LEU A 281 -8.33 27.55 3.32
N LYS A 282 -8.09 27.98 4.56
CA LYS A 282 -7.66 29.35 4.89
C LYS A 282 -6.28 29.70 4.31
N ASP A 283 -5.38 28.73 4.28
CA ASP A 283 -3.97 28.96 3.96
C ASP A 283 -3.68 28.89 2.46
N TYR A 284 -4.36 28.00 1.73
CA TYR A 284 -3.97 27.65 0.36
C TYR A 284 -5.11 27.70 -0.67
N LEU A 285 -6.38 27.58 -0.26
CA LEU A 285 -7.49 27.38 -1.22
C LEU A 285 -8.36 28.62 -1.46
N LEU A 286 -8.11 29.73 -0.75
CA LEU A 286 -8.84 30.98 -0.93
C LEU A 286 -8.09 31.96 -1.84
N TYR A 287 -8.80 32.56 -2.79
CA TYR A 287 -8.27 33.73 -3.49
C TYR A 287 -8.20 34.94 -2.56
N PRO A 288 -7.32 35.93 -2.84
CA PRO A 288 -7.21 37.14 -2.03
C PRO A 288 -8.55 37.86 -1.79
N GLN A 289 -9.43 37.87 -2.78
CA GLN A 289 -10.75 38.49 -2.76
C GLN A 289 -11.73 37.81 -1.79
N GLU A 290 -11.57 36.51 -1.54
CA GLU A 290 -12.47 35.72 -0.70
C GLU A 290 -12.09 35.76 0.79
N ARG A 291 -10.88 36.21 1.12
CA ARG A 291 -10.34 36.15 2.49
C ARG A 291 -11.21 36.89 3.50
N GLN A 292 -11.71 38.07 3.15
CA GLN A 292 -12.57 38.86 4.04
C GLN A 292 -13.90 38.13 4.31
N GLN A 293 -14.49 37.52 3.29
CA GLN A 293 -15.72 36.75 3.44
C GLN A 293 -15.50 35.52 4.31
N ALA A 294 -14.40 34.79 4.09
CA ALA A 294 -14.06 33.61 4.88
C ALA A 294 -13.77 33.96 6.34
N GLU A 295 -13.11 35.08 6.62
CA GLU A 295 -12.81 35.53 7.99
C GLU A 295 -14.08 35.79 8.81
N LEU A 296 -15.11 36.39 8.20
CA LEU A 296 -16.41 36.64 8.85
C LEU A 296 -17.15 35.35 9.25
N VAL A 297 -16.95 34.27 8.49
CA VAL A 297 -17.62 32.97 8.73
C VAL A 297 -16.77 32.08 9.65
N LEU A 298 -15.45 32.25 9.63
CA LEU A 298 -14.49 31.45 10.40
C LEU A 298 -14.09 32.10 11.74
N SER A 299 -14.47 33.35 12.00
CA SER A 299 -14.21 34.00 13.29
C SER A 299 -15.01 33.32 14.41
N ASP A 300 -14.33 33.02 15.53
CA ASP A 300 -14.83 32.31 16.72
C ASP A 300 -16.09 32.92 17.38
N GLU A 301 -16.60 34.06 16.91
CA GLU A 301 -17.89 34.63 17.39
C GLU A 301 -19.12 33.86 16.89
N TYR A 302 -18.97 32.91 15.94
CA TYR A 302 -20.08 32.16 15.35
C TYR A 302 -19.84 30.62 15.23
N LEU A 303 -18.84 30.09 15.95
CA LEU A 303 -18.60 28.64 16.13
C LEU A 303 -19.02 28.18 17.54
#